data_AF-A0ABD0QQN3-F1
#
_entry.id   AF-A0ABD0QQN3-F1
#
_cell.length_a   1.000
_cell.length_b   1.000
_cell.length_c   1.000
_cell.angle_alpha   90.00
_cell.angle_beta   90.00
_cell.angle_gamma   90.00
#
_symmetry.space_group_name_H-M   'P 1'
#
loop_
_entity.id
_entity.type
_entity.pdbx_description
1 polymer ?
#
loop_
_entity_poly.entity_id
_entity_poly.type
_entity_poly.pdbx_seq_one_letter_code
_entity_poly.pdbx_strand_id
1 'polypeptide(L)'
;RRVPPRFSIPPTDNEIMPGGSVNITCVAVGSPMPYVKWMLGSEDLTPEDDMPIGRNVLELTDVRQSANYTCVAMSTLGVIEAVAQITVK
;
A
#
# COMPACT_ATOMS: atom_id res chain seq x y z
N ARG A 1 -6.96 -25.09 -0.51
CA ARG A 1 -7.27 -24.75 0.90
C ARG A 1 -7.44 -23.23 0.98
N ARG A 2 -8.47 -22.73 1.65
CA ARG A 2 -8.66 -21.28 1.88
C ARG A 2 -7.62 -20.76 2.86
N VAL A 3 -7.03 -19.61 2.56
CA VAL A 3 -5.93 -19.01 3.35
C VAL A 3 -6.21 -17.51 3.51
N PRO A 4 -6.30 -16.99 4.74
CA PRO A 4 -6.47 -15.55 5.00
C PRO A 4 -5.35 -14.72 4.35
N PRO A 5 -5.61 -13.44 4.05
CA PRO A 5 -4.60 -12.59 3.45
C PRO A 5 -3.42 -12.40 4.40
N ARG A 6 -2.22 -12.32 3.83
CA ARG A 6 -0.99 -11.92 4.52
C ARG A 6 -0.10 -11.12 3.59
N PHE A 7 0.71 -10.21 4.13
CA PHE A 7 1.72 -9.53 3.33
C PHE A 7 2.85 -10.51 2.95
N SER A 8 3.11 -10.63 1.66
CA SER A 8 4.32 -11.28 1.14
C SER A 8 5.45 -10.27 1.00
N ILE A 9 5.12 -9.02 0.66
CA ILE A 9 6.04 -7.88 0.67
C ILE A 9 5.29 -6.74 1.37
N PRO A 10 5.57 -6.48 2.65
CA PRO A 10 4.99 -5.33 3.33
C PRO A 10 5.57 -4.04 2.74
N PRO A 11 4.81 -2.93 2.78
CA PRO A 11 5.34 -1.63 2.40
C PRO A 11 6.46 -1.21 3.37
N THR A 12 7.45 -0.49 2.87
CA THR A 12 8.63 -0.09 3.65
C THR A 12 8.75 1.42 3.75
N ASP A 13 9.24 1.90 4.89
CA ASP A 13 9.53 3.31 5.13
C ASP A 13 10.63 3.81 4.20
N ASN A 14 10.56 5.08 3.81
CA ASN A 14 11.58 5.72 2.97
C ASN A 14 11.87 7.15 3.44
N GLU A 15 13.12 7.57 3.25
CA GLU A 15 13.57 8.94 3.46
C GLU A 15 13.95 9.57 2.13
N ILE A 16 13.40 10.74 1.82
CA ILE A 16 13.63 11.45 0.56
C ILE A 16 13.91 12.94 0.81
N MET A 17 14.58 13.57 -0.14
CA MET A 17 14.73 15.03 -0.13
C MET A 17 13.43 15.71 -0.60
N PRO A 18 13.18 16.97 -0.22
CA PRO A 18 12.03 17.73 -0.71
C PRO A 18 11.98 17.75 -2.24
N GLY A 19 10.82 17.43 -2.81
CA GLY A 19 10.62 17.30 -4.26
C GLY A 19 11.09 15.97 -4.85
N GLY A 20 11.52 15.03 -4.01
CA GLY A 20 11.89 13.68 -4.42
C GLY A 20 10.71 12.82 -4.84
N SER A 21 11.02 11.70 -5.48
CA SER A 21 10.07 10.69 -5.92
C SER A 21 10.44 9.32 -5.36
N VAL A 22 9.44 8.50 -5.05
CA VAL A 22 9.64 7.15 -4.51
C VAL A 22 8.50 6.24 -4.91
N ASN A 23 8.82 4.97 -5.18
CA ASN A 23 7.84 3.93 -5.47
C ASN A 23 7.76 2.96 -4.29
N ILE A 24 6.58 2.80 -3.71
CA ILE A 24 6.35 1.94 -2.56
C ILE A 24 5.57 0.71 -3.03
N THR A 25 6.18 -0.46 -2.91
CA THR A 25 5.55 -1.73 -3.32
C THR A 25 4.86 -2.39 -2.14
N CYS A 26 3.64 -2.85 -2.36
CA CYS A 26 2.91 -3.69 -1.41
C CYS A 26 2.39 -4.95 -2.12
N VAL A 27 2.68 -6.12 -1.56
CA VAL A 27 2.23 -7.41 -2.08
C VAL A 27 1.57 -8.22 -0.96
N ALA A 28 0.35 -8.66 -1.22
CA ALA A 28 -0.40 -9.54 -0.35
C ALA A 28 -0.80 -10.83 -1.09
N VAL A 29 -0.79 -11.93 -0.36
CA VAL A 29 -1.12 -13.26 -0.88
C VAL A 29 -2.18 -13.91 0.00
N GLY A 30 -3.03 -14.73 -0.62
CA GLY A 30 -4.14 -15.41 0.05
C GLY A 30 -4.86 -16.34 -0.91
N SER A 31 -5.84 -17.09 -0.40
CA SER A 31 -6.75 -17.87 -1.24
C SER A 31 -8.18 -17.72 -0.69
N PRO A 32 -9.04 -16.88 -1.31
CA PRO A 32 -8.84 -16.14 -2.56
C PRO A 32 -7.71 -15.08 -2.53
N MET A 33 -7.17 -14.74 -3.69
CA MET A 33 -6.13 -13.70 -3.82
C MET A 33 -6.71 -12.34 -3.40
N PRO A 34 -6.04 -11.57 -2.52
CA PRO A 34 -6.59 -10.32 -2.00
C PRO A 34 -6.50 -9.18 -3.02
N TYR A 35 -7.45 -8.25 -2.97
CA TYR A 35 -7.31 -6.92 -3.58
C TYR A 35 -6.40 -6.06 -2.71
N VAL A 36 -5.63 -5.16 -3.33
CA VAL A 36 -4.66 -4.32 -2.63
C VAL A 36 -4.85 -2.85 -3.03
N LYS A 37 -5.15 -1.98 -2.08
CA LYS A 37 -5.27 -0.53 -2.28
C LYS A 37 -4.31 0.26 -1.39
N TRP A 38 -4.05 1.49 -1.78
CA TRP A 38 -3.33 2.48 -0.99
C TRP A 38 -4.29 3.53 -0.44
N MET A 39 -4.03 3.97 0.79
CA MET A 39 -4.75 5.05 1.45
C MET A 39 -3.78 6.06 2.06
N LEU A 40 -4.21 7.31 2.15
CA LEU A 40 -3.58 8.36 2.94
C LEU A 40 -4.58 8.85 3.99
N GLY A 41 -4.37 8.46 5.25
CA GLY A 41 -5.38 8.69 6.29
C GLY A 41 -6.68 7.94 5.98
N SER A 42 -7.76 8.69 5.68
CA SER A 42 -9.06 8.14 5.29
C SER A 42 -9.36 8.22 3.79
N GLU A 43 -8.43 8.77 2.99
CA GLU A 43 -8.59 8.94 1.55
C GLU A 43 -8.04 7.72 0.81
N ASP A 44 -8.86 7.15 -0.08
CA ASP A 44 -8.45 6.08 -0.98
C ASP A 44 -7.66 6.66 -2.17
N LEU A 45 -6.38 6.27 -2.29
CA LEU A 45 -5.51 6.69 -3.39
C LEU A 45 -5.65 5.76 -4.60
N THR A 46 -6.09 4.52 -4.39
CA THR A 46 -6.42 3.58 -5.47
C THR A 46 -7.93 3.61 -5.71
N PRO A 47 -8.40 3.91 -6.93
CA PRO A 47 -9.83 3.87 -7.25
C PRO A 47 -10.43 2.49 -6.98
N GLU A 48 -11.66 2.44 -6.46
CA GLU A 48 -12.32 1.16 -6.15
C GLU A 48 -12.51 0.28 -7.40
N ASP A 49 -12.81 0.90 -8.55
CA ASP A 49 -13.05 0.22 -9.82
C ASP A 49 -11.76 -0.37 -10.45
N ASP A 50 -10.57 0.08 -10.01
CA ASP A 50 -9.28 -0.32 -10.59
C ASP A 50 -8.35 -0.92 -9.52
N MET A 51 -8.94 -1.55 -8.52
CA MET A 51 -8.17 -2.12 -7.42
C MET A 51 -7.40 -3.37 -7.89
N PRO A 52 -6.05 -3.37 -7.87
CA PRO A 52 -5.27 -4.48 -8.37
C PRO A 52 -5.32 -5.67 -7.42
N ILE A 53 -5.12 -6.87 -7.98
CA ILE A 53 -5.12 -8.13 -7.23
C ILE A 53 -3.69 -8.47 -6.84
N GLY A 54 -3.46 -8.66 -5.54
CA GLY A 54 -2.24 -9.22 -4.96
C GLY A 54 -1.04 -8.27 -4.89
N ARG A 55 -0.90 -7.31 -5.80
CA ARG A 55 0.22 -6.37 -5.83
C ARG A 55 -0.23 -4.97 -6.24
N ASN A 56 0.18 -3.97 -5.48
CA ASN A 56 -0.02 -2.56 -5.80
C ASN A 56 1.28 -1.77 -5.55
N VAL A 57 1.60 -0.82 -6.43
CA VAL A 57 2.76 0.07 -6.31
C VAL A 57 2.24 1.50 -6.24
N LEU A 58 2.55 2.19 -5.15
CA LEU A 58 2.26 3.61 -5.02
C LEU A 58 3.43 4.41 -5.56
N GLU A 59 3.19 5.19 -6.60
CA GLU A 59 4.17 6.08 -7.21
C GLU A 59 3.96 7.49 -6.65
N LEU A 60 4.93 7.97 -5.86
CA LEU A 60 4.91 9.31 -5.29
C LEU A 60 5.93 10.18 -6.03
N THR A 61 5.51 11.40 -6.40
CA THR A 61 6.35 12.38 -7.09
C THR A 61 6.20 13.75 -6.44
N ASP A 62 7.24 14.58 -6.53
CA ASP A 62 7.31 15.92 -5.90
C ASP A 62 6.86 15.91 -4.42
N VAL A 63 7.34 14.94 -3.63
CA VAL A 63 6.94 14.83 -2.23
C VAL A 63 7.64 15.90 -1.41
N ARG A 64 6.85 16.75 -0.74
CA ARG A 64 7.37 17.87 0.06
C ARG A 64 7.06 17.79 1.55
N GLN A 65 6.18 16.86 1.94
CA GLN A 65 5.75 16.69 3.32
C GLN A 65 5.83 15.23 3.71
N SER A 66 6.19 14.98 4.97
CA SER A 66 6.19 13.64 5.54
C SER A 66 4.76 13.14 5.73
N ALA A 67 4.50 11.89 5.37
CA ALA A 67 3.18 11.30 5.40
C ALA A 67 3.23 9.79 5.66
N ASN A 68 2.14 9.27 6.22
CA ASN A 68 1.94 7.84 6.45
C ASN A 68 0.98 7.29 5.39
N TYR A 69 1.48 6.38 4.55
CA TYR A 69 0.69 5.70 3.54
C TYR A 69 0.33 4.31 4.01
N THR A 70 -0.95 3.96 3.95
CA THR A 70 -1.46 2.67 4.42
C THR A 70 -1.77 1.79 3.21
N CYS A 71 -1.12 0.63 3.15
CA CYS A 71 -1.51 -0.44 2.23
C CYS A 71 -2.57 -1.32 2.89
N VAL A 72 -3.72 -1.45 2.25
CA VAL A 72 -4.83 -2.31 2.69
C VAL A 72 -4.95 -3.49 1.75
N ALA A 73 -4.94 -4.70 2.28
CA ALA A 73 -5.20 -5.92 1.51
C ALA A 73 -6.44 -6.64 2.03
N MET A 74 -7.39 -6.91 1.12
CA MET A 74 -8.69 -7.47 1.49
C MET A 74 -9.07 -8.70 0.66
N SER A 75 -9.65 -9.69 1.32
CA SER A 75 -10.31 -10.83 0.68
C SER A 75 -11.58 -11.19 1.46
N THR A 76 -12.34 -12.17 0.97
CA THR A 76 -13.52 -12.69 1.68
C THR A 76 -13.21 -13.35 3.03
N LEU A 77 -11.93 -13.53 3.38
CA LEU A 77 -11.46 -14.11 4.64
C LEU A 77 -10.92 -13.07 5.64
N GLY A 78 -10.90 -11.80 5.28
CA GLY A 78 -10.45 -10.73 6.17
C GLY A 78 -9.75 -9.57 5.45
N VAL A 79 -9.39 -8.58 6.25
CA VAL A 79 -8.69 -7.36 5.86
C VAL A 79 -7.44 -7.23 6.72
N ILE A 80 -6.32 -6.85 6.12
CA ILE A 80 -5.06 -6.55 6.81
C ILE A 80 -4.51 -5.21 6.30
N GLU A 81 -3.77 -4.53 7.16
CA GLU A 81 -3.21 -3.21 6.88
C GLU A 81 -1.73 -3.16 7.28
N ALA A 82 -0.94 -2.40 6.54
CA ALA A 82 0.44 -2.08 6.88
C ALA A 82 0.75 -0.64 6.46
N VAL A 83 1.52 0.08 7.27
CA VAL A 83 1.85 1.48 7.06
C VAL A 83 3.30 1.59 6.57
N ALA A 84 3.54 2.48 5.60
CA ALA A 84 4.85 2.99 5.26
C ALA A 84 4.92 4.49 5.56
N GLN A 85 5.91 4.87 6.36
CA GLN A 85 6.23 6.26 6.66
C GLN A 85 7.20 6.81 5.61
N ILE A 86 6.80 7.89 4.95
CA ILE A 86 7.65 8.65 4.03
C ILE A 86 8.08 9.91 4.74
N THR A 87 9.39 10.04 4.98
CA THR A 87 9.96 11.17 5.70
C THR A 87 10.73 12.07 4.75
N VAL A 88 10.37 13.34 4.72
CA VAL A 88 11.11 14.37 3.98
C VAL A 88 12.18 14.99 4.90
N LYS A 89 13.43 15.01 4.44
CA LYS A 89 14.57 15.59 5.18
C LYS A 89 14.66 17.10 5.10
#